data_AF-Q327B0-F1
#
_entry.id   AF-Q327B0-F1
#
_cell.length_a   1.000
_cell.length_b   1.000
_cell.length_c   1.000
_cell.angle_alpha   90.00
_cell.angle_beta   90.00
_cell.angle_gamma   90.00
#
_symmetry.space_group_name_H-M   'P 1'
#
loop_
_entity.id
_entity.type
_entity.pdbx_description
1 polymer ?
#
loop_
_entity_poly.entity_id
_entity_poly.type
_entity_poly.pdbx_seq_one_letter_code
_entity_poly.pdbx_strand_id
1 'polypeptide(L)'
;MNAHWISKKSNILRKNIKLLTKYLFFESQGIPDKVDIVSRLKTYGYSISGVETDDGYKALVRAFQLHFRQKNYDGIMDAETAAILYALLEKYFPGK
;
A
#
# COMPACT_ATOMS: atom_id res chain seq x y z
N MET A 1 26.57 -0.85 23.45
CA MET A 1 25.74 -0.92 22.22
C MET A 1 25.70 0.47 21.60
N ASN A 2 26.14 0.61 20.34
CA ASN A 2 26.35 1.93 19.71
C ASN A 2 25.00 2.58 19.30
N ALA A 3 24.83 3.89 19.49
CA ALA A 3 23.55 4.61 19.33
C ALA A 3 22.91 4.43 17.93
N HIS A 4 23.74 4.26 16.90
CA HIS A 4 23.31 4.01 15.52
C HIS A 4 22.41 2.76 15.38
N TRP A 5 22.75 1.67 16.07
CA TRP A 5 22.00 0.41 15.98
C TRP A 5 20.63 0.50 16.66
N ILE A 6 20.52 1.25 17.74
CA ILE A 6 19.27 1.48 18.47
C ILE A 6 18.29 2.28 17.58
N SER A 7 18.78 3.33 16.92
CA SER A 7 17.98 4.13 15.98
C SER A 7 17.46 3.31 14.80
N LYS A 8 18.30 2.47 14.20
CA LYS A 8 17.89 1.62 13.07
C LYS A 8 16.80 0.61 13.47
N LYS A 9 16.95 -0.07 14.61
CA LYS A 9 15.93 -1.00 15.14
C LYS A 9 14.61 -0.27 15.44
N SER A 10 14.67 0.88 16.11
CA SER A 10 13.48 1.68 16.43
C SER A 10 12.70 2.09 15.17
N ASN A 11 13.41 2.50 14.11
CA ASN A 11 12.77 2.86 12.84
C ASN A 11 12.12 1.67 12.12
N ILE A 12 12.73 0.48 12.18
CA ILE A 12 12.11 -0.75 11.63
C ILE A 12 10.83 -1.08 12.39
N LEU A 13 10.87 -1.05 13.73
CA LEU A 13 9.71 -1.32 14.57
C LEU A 13 8.55 -0.35 14.28
N ARG A 14 8.81 0.96 14.19
CA ARG A 14 7.78 1.95 13.86
C ARG A 14 7.14 1.69 12.49
N LYS A 15 7.94 1.35 11.48
CA LYS A 15 7.42 1.03 10.14
C LYS A 15 6.53 -0.20 10.15
N ASN A 16 6.96 -1.26 10.84
CA ASN A 16 6.20 -2.49 10.95
C ASN A 16 4.88 -2.27 11.70
N ILE A 17 4.87 -1.48 12.77
CA ILE A 17 3.65 -1.14 13.50
C ILE A 17 2.67 -0.36 12.61
N LYS A 18 3.14 0.61 11.84
CA LYS A 18 2.29 1.35 10.89
C LYS A 18 1.66 0.44 9.83
N LEU A 19 2.44 -0.49 9.27
CA LEU A 19 1.91 -1.43 8.29
C LEU A 19 0.89 -2.38 8.93
N LEU A 20 1.19 -2.96 10.09
CA LEU A 20 0.30 -3.88 10.80
C LEU A 20 -1.01 -3.20 11.21
N THR A 21 -0.95 -1.99 11.75
CA THR A 21 -2.16 -1.25 12.17
C THR A 21 -3.09 -0.98 10.98
N LYS A 22 -2.53 -0.66 9.80
CA LYS A 22 -3.34 -0.51 8.58
C LYS A 22 -3.90 -1.84 8.08
N TYR A 23 -3.10 -2.90 8.11
CA TYR A 23 -3.56 -4.24 7.72
C TYR A 23 -4.74 -4.67 8.59
N LEU A 24 -4.60 -4.60 9.92
CA LEU A 24 -5.67 -4.94 10.85
C LEU A 24 -6.91 -4.05 10.68
N PHE A 25 -6.71 -2.76 10.38
CA PHE A 25 -7.81 -1.86 10.06
C PHE A 25 -8.59 -2.35 8.84
N PHE A 26 -7.93 -2.62 7.72
CA PHE A 26 -8.60 -3.07 6.49
C PHE A 26 -9.16 -4.49 6.57
N GLU A 27 -8.55 -5.38 7.35
CA GLU A 27 -9.14 -6.69 7.64
C GLU A 27 -10.46 -6.56 8.43
N SER A 28 -10.55 -5.59 9.34
CA SER A 28 -11.73 -5.43 10.20
C SER A 28 -12.83 -4.55 9.60
N GLN A 29 -12.45 -3.50 8.86
CA GLN A 29 -13.38 -2.51 8.30
C GLN A 29 -13.66 -2.74 6.81
N GLY A 30 -12.96 -3.68 6.18
CA GLY A 30 -12.97 -3.88 4.75
C GLY A 30 -12.00 -2.97 4.01
N ILE A 31 -11.83 -3.27 2.72
CA ILE A 31 -10.99 -2.47 1.83
C ILE A 31 -11.73 -1.20 1.37
N PRO A 32 -11.00 -0.12 1.07
CA PRO A 32 -11.56 1.10 0.49
C PRO A 32 -12.22 0.83 -0.87
N ASP A 33 -13.08 1.75 -1.31
CA ASP A 33 -13.70 1.63 -2.62
C ASP A 33 -12.69 1.81 -3.77
N LYS A 34 -13.10 1.37 -4.97
CA LYS A 34 -12.27 1.43 -6.18
C LYS A 34 -11.82 2.87 -6.48
N VAL A 35 -12.65 3.88 -6.22
CA VAL A 35 -12.35 5.28 -6.54
C VAL A 35 -11.22 5.81 -5.65
N ASP A 36 -11.27 5.55 -4.34
CA ASP A 36 -10.21 5.95 -3.39
C ASP A 36 -8.90 5.22 -3.71
N ILE A 37 -8.96 3.92 -4.00
CA ILE A 37 -7.77 3.13 -4.37
C ILE A 37 -7.10 3.69 -5.63
N VAL A 38 -7.87 3.96 -6.68
CA VAL A 38 -7.34 4.47 -7.96
C VAL A 38 -6.76 5.87 -7.77
N SER A 39 -7.43 6.72 -7.01
CA SER A 39 -6.91 8.06 -6.64
C SER A 39 -5.57 7.97 -5.92
N ARG A 40 -5.42 7.02 -5.00
CA ARG A 40 -4.19 6.79 -4.24
C ARG A 40 -3.06 6.21 -5.06
N LEU A 41 -3.34 5.26 -5.94
CA LEU A 41 -2.36 4.73 -6.90
C LEU A 41 -1.87 5.83 -7.85
N LYS A 42 -2.77 6.69 -8.33
CA LYS A 42 -2.41 7.88 -9.10
C LYS A 42 -1.52 8.83 -8.31
N THR A 43 -1.86 9.10 -7.05
CA THR A 43 -1.08 9.96 -6.16
C THR A 43 0.33 9.40 -5.95
N TYR A 44 0.46 8.08 -5.87
CA TYR A 44 1.75 7.41 -5.76
C TYR A 44 2.58 7.46 -7.06
N GLY A 45 1.91 7.61 -8.21
CA GLY A 45 2.54 7.80 -9.52
C GLY A 45 2.21 6.73 -10.58
N TYR A 46 1.23 5.86 -10.34
CA TYR A 46 0.79 4.89 -11.35
C TYR A 46 -0.16 5.53 -12.37
N SER A 47 -0.02 5.13 -13.64
CA SER A 47 -0.99 5.49 -14.68
C SER A 47 -2.31 4.75 -14.44
N ILE A 48 -3.41 5.50 -14.45
CA ILE A 48 -4.77 4.95 -14.26
C ILE A 48 -5.50 4.73 -15.60
N SER A 49 -4.74 4.64 -16.70
CA SER A 49 -5.31 4.43 -18.03
C SER A 49 -5.98 3.07 -18.12
N GLY A 50 -7.24 3.03 -18.59
CA GLY A 50 -8.00 1.79 -18.73
C GLY A 50 -8.61 1.24 -17.44
N VAL A 51 -8.46 1.93 -16.31
CA VAL A 51 -8.95 1.47 -14.99
C VAL A 51 -10.48 1.29 -14.90
N GLU A 52 -11.21 1.86 -15.87
CA GLU A 52 -12.66 1.75 -15.99
C GLU A 52 -13.09 0.29 -16.25
N THR A 53 -12.25 -0.53 -16.88
CA THR A 53 -12.52 -1.96 -17.05
C THR A 53 -11.98 -2.76 -15.87
N ASP A 54 -12.58 -3.92 -15.61
CA ASP A 54 -12.12 -4.82 -14.56
C ASP A 54 -10.69 -5.33 -14.82
N ASP A 55 -10.38 -5.67 -16.08
CA ASP A 55 -9.04 -6.07 -16.49
C ASP A 55 -8.01 -4.95 -16.32
N GLY A 56 -8.37 -3.71 -16.65
CA GLY A 56 -7.49 -2.56 -16.49
C GLY A 56 -7.22 -2.24 -15.02
N TYR A 57 -8.24 -2.33 -14.17
CA TYR A 57 -8.06 -2.20 -12.72
C TYR A 57 -7.21 -3.32 -12.14
N LYS A 58 -7.45 -4.57 -12.53
CA LYS A 58 -6.65 -5.72 -12.11
C LYS A 58 -5.18 -5.57 -12.53
N ALA A 59 -4.94 -5.10 -13.76
CA ALA A 59 -3.59 -4.83 -14.25
C ALA A 59 -2.88 -3.73 -13.44
N LEU A 60 -3.60 -2.65 -13.10
CA LEU A 60 -3.09 -1.57 -12.26
C LEU A 60 -2.70 -2.07 -10.86
N VAL A 61 -3.58 -2.82 -10.19
CA VAL A 61 -3.29 -3.41 -8.87
C VAL A 61 -2.12 -4.38 -8.94
N ARG A 62 -2.07 -5.23 -9.97
CA ARG A 62 -0.97 -6.18 -10.19
C ARG A 62 0.37 -5.48 -10.39
N ALA A 63 0.40 -4.37 -11.14
CA ALA A 63 1.62 -3.59 -11.32
C ALA A 63 2.15 -3.04 -9.98
N PHE A 64 1.25 -2.61 -9.08
CA PHE A 64 1.62 -2.21 -7.73
C PHE A 64 2.14 -3.39 -6.89
N GLN A 65 1.45 -4.52 -6.90
CA GLN A 65 1.87 -5.72 -6.17
C GLN A 65 3.22 -6.25 -6.66
N LEU A 66 3.51 -6.23 -7.96
CA LEU A 66 4.82 -6.64 -8.48
C LEU A 66 5.97 -5.77 -7.94
N HIS A 67 5.71 -4.51 -7.60
CA HIS A 67 6.73 -3.64 -7.03
C HIS A 67 6.88 -3.82 -5.51
N PHE A 68 5.77 -3.97 -4.78
CA PHE A 68 5.78 -3.88 -3.31
C PHE A 68 5.36 -5.16 -2.56
N ARG A 69 4.78 -6.14 -3.25
CA ARG A 69 4.27 -7.40 -2.69
C ARG A 69 4.49 -8.59 -3.64
N GLN A 70 5.73 -8.84 -4.04
CA GLN A 70 6.07 -9.89 -5.02
C GLN A 70 5.65 -11.32 -4.65
N LYS A 71 5.31 -11.58 -3.38
CA LYS A 71 4.79 -12.88 -2.94
C LYS A 71 3.35 -13.14 -3.40
N ASN A 72 2.55 -12.10 -3.61
CA ASN A 72 1.19 -12.22 -4.16
C ASN A 72 0.88 -11.03 -5.09
N TYR A 73 0.72 -11.31 -6.38
CA TYR A 73 0.46 -10.33 -7.44
C TYR A 73 -0.73 -10.72 -8.34
N ASP A 74 -1.75 -11.31 -7.75
CA ASP A 74 -3.00 -11.74 -8.40
C ASP A 74 -3.82 -10.60 -9.04
N GLY A 75 -3.50 -9.34 -8.76
CA GLY A 75 -4.25 -8.15 -9.19
C GLY A 75 -5.49 -7.88 -8.36
N ILE A 76 -5.65 -8.52 -7.21
CA ILE A 76 -6.78 -8.33 -6.29
C ILE A 76 -6.36 -7.37 -5.19
N MET A 77 -7.16 -6.34 -4.95
CA MET A 77 -6.95 -5.47 -3.80
C MET A 77 -7.47 -6.16 -2.53
N ASP A 78 -6.56 -6.62 -1.69
CA ASP A 78 -6.85 -7.15 -0.35
C ASP A 78 -6.36 -6.18 0.73
N ALA A 79 -6.60 -6.51 2.00
CA ALA A 79 -6.21 -5.67 3.13
C ALA A 79 -4.70 -5.42 3.21
N GLU A 80 -3.87 -6.41 2.86
CA GLU A 80 -2.41 -6.23 2.88
C GLU A 80 -1.96 -5.29 1.76
N THR A 81 -2.49 -5.43 0.55
CA THR A 81 -2.19 -4.55 -0.58
C THR A 81 -2.62 -3.12 -0.28
N ALA A 82 -3.82 -2.94 0.28
CA ALA A 82 -4.32 -1.64 0.73
C ALA A 82 -3.42 -1.06 1.85
N ALA A 83 -3.03 -1.87 2.84
CA ALA A 83 -2.17 -1.43 3.93
C ALA A 83 -0.81 -0.92 3.42
N ILE A 84 -0.19 -1.62 2.47
CA ILE A 84 1.06 -1.20 1.85
C ILE A 84 0.87 0.13 1.11
N LEU A 85 -0.16 0.26 0.27
CA LEU A 85 -0.43 1.50 -0.47
C LEU A 85 -0.59 2.70 0.47
N TYR A 86 -1.41 2.56 1.51
CA TYR A 86 -1.70 3.66 2.43
C TYR A 86 -0.50 3.98 3.33
N ALA A 87 0.29 2.98 3.74
CA ALA A 87 1.53 3.19 4.48
C ALA A 87 2.57 3.95 3.62
N LEU A 88 2.65 3.64 2.32
CA LEU A 88 3.55 4.31 1.40
C LEU A 88 3.14 5.78 1.17
N LEU A 89 1.85 6.05 1.00
CA LEU A 89 1.36 7.42 0.86
C LEU A 89 1.63 8.27 2.10
N GLU A 90 1.35 7.75 3.31
CA GLU A 90 1.70 8.48 4.54
C GLU A 90 3.20 8.78 4.66
N LYS A 91 4.03 7.89 4.12
CA LYS A 91 5.49 8.03 4.22
C LYS A 91 6.03 9.06 3.24
N TYR A 92 5.55 9.07 2.01
CA TYR A 92 6.15 9.84 0.92
C TYR A 92 5.32 11.05 0.49
N PHE A 93 4.03 11.05 0.78
CA PHE A 93 3.08 12.10 0.40
C PHE A 93 2.19 12.52 1.58
N PRO A 94 2.76 12.88 2.75
CA PRO A 94 1.96 13.30 3.89
C PRO A 94 1.12 14.54 3.52
N GLY A 95 -0.19 14.48 3.80
CA GLY A 95 -1.13 15.58 3.53
C GLY A 95 -1.81 15.55 2.16
N LYS A 96 -1.57 14.51 1.35
CA LYS A 96 -2.38 14.16 0.18
C LYS A 96 -3.28 12.97 0.49
#